data_AF-A0A7Y5GSN9-F1
#
_entry.id   AF-A0A7Y5GSN9-F1
#
_cell.length_a   1.000
_cell.length_b   1.000
_cell.length_c   1.000
_cell.angle_alpha   90.00
_cell.angle_beta   90.00
_cell.angle_gamma   90.00
#
_symmetry.space_group_name_H-M   'P 1'
#
loop_
_entity.id
_entity.type
_entity.pdbx_description
1 polymer ?
#
loop_
_entity_poly.entity_id
_entity_poly.type
_entity_poly.pdbx_seq_one_letter_code
_entity_poly.pdbx_strand_id
1 'polypeptide(L)'
;MPHGAPPDPAPGGVPATPLHERTTDRPIDILEQRIGKLAQTIRVAAGLVLLGIAVLMYVNGSVFKAFYPYAITLFFGASGLWLLVTILPRVKIRQFAFEMFLLVTVSLLLRTFYPEMFTLDSDSGPKANPTVSDEAVVSNEKYDRFVTSLATFESSVQELLAAEKPPATDAVHNLLSGDHYRAVVTAYKNLPTMEREKAFTTYAAARDLHETLLTANRTSGDGTKINVLEVSAKQAIQNKLANLKATMEDSKEETKQVAQ
;
A
#
# COMPACT_ATOMS: atom_id res chain seq x y z
N MET A 1 -78.38 -78.95 -5.19
CA MET A 1 -78.42 -79.04 -3.72
C MET A 1 -77.98 -80.45 -3.33
N PRO A 2 -77.23 -80.69 -2.23
CA PRO A 2 -76.85 -79.77 -1.16
C PRO A 2 -75.33 -79.51 -1.07
N HIS A 3 -74.99 -78.27 -0.71
CA HIS A 3 -73.67 -77.85 -0.26
C HIS A 3 -73.38 -78.45 1.12
N GLY A 4 -72.26 -79.16 1.24
CA GLY A 4 -71.73 -79.60 2.53
C GLY A 4 -71.31 -78.40 3.38
N ALA A 5 -71.67 -78.43 4.66
CA ALA A 5 -71.24 -77.48 5.67
C ALA A 5 -69.70 -77.54 5.84
N PRO A 6 -69.00 -76.40 5.94
CA PRO A 6 -67.61 -76.39 6.39
C PRO A 6 -67.54 -76.61 7.92
N PRO A 7 -66.53 -77.36 8.42
CA PRO A 7 -66.31 -77.56 9.84
C PRO A 7 -65.75 -76.31 10.55
N ASP A 8 -66.10 -76.16 11.82
CA ASP A 8 -65.67 -75.10 12.73
C ASP A 8 -64.14 -74.96 12.83
N PRO A 9 -63.61 -73.71 12.88
CA PRO A 9 -62.22 -73.48 13.25
C PRO A 9 -62.00 -73.69 14.76
N ALA A 10 -61.03 -74.55 15.07
CA ALA A 10 -60.52 -74.79 16.41
C ALA A 10 -59.82 -73.53 17.01
N PRO A 11 -59.76 -73.43 18.35
CA PRO A 11 -59.31 -72.24 19.06
C PRO A 11 -57.78 -72.21 19.21
N GLY A 12 -57.14 -71.08 18.93
CA GLY A 12 -55.69 -70.98 19.13
C GLY A 12 -55.00 -69.77 18.53
N GLY A 13 -55.63 -68.59 18.57
CA GLY A 13 -54.97 -67.33 18.23
C GLY A 13 -54.48 -66.64 19.50
N VAL A 14 -53.21 -66.81 19.83
CA VAL A 14 -52.50 -66.06 20.88
C VAL A 14 -52.63 -64.55 20.58
N PRO A 15 -52.90 -63.68 21.57
CA PRO A 15 -53.01 -62.25 21.34
C PRO A 15 -51.71 -61.72 20.75
N ALA A 16 -51.83 -61.00 19.63
CA ALA A 16 -50.75 -60.24 19.04
C ALA A 16 -50.17 -59.30 20.10
N THR A 17 -48.95 -59.57 20.53
CA THR A 17 -48.13 -58.63 21.28
C THR A 17 -48.04 -57.35 20.44
N PRO A 18 -48.39 -56.16 20.98
CA PRO A 18 -48.15 -54.92 20.27
C PRO A 18 -46.64 -54.83 20.03
N LEU A 19 -46.26 -54.92 18.76
CA LEU A 19 -44.93 -54.58 18.29
C LEU A 19 -44.59 -53.23 18.90
N HIS A 20 -43.66 -53.22 19.84
CA HIS A 20 -43.00 -52.01 20.30
C HIS A 20 -42.62 -51.24 19.05
N GLU A 21 -43.32 -50.12 18.86
CA GLU A 21 -42.99 -49.07 17.93
C GLU A 21 -41.57 -48.65 18.31
N ARG A 22 -40.61 -49.30 17.66
CA ARG A 22 -39.21 -48.96 17.70
C ARG A 22 -39.16 -47.64 16.99
N THR A 23 -39.42 -46.58 17.76
CA THR A 23 -39.06 -45.20 17.45
C THR A 23 -37.55 -45.28 17.24
N THR A 24 -37.16 -45.58 16.01
CA THR A 24 -35.83 -45.29 15.53
C THR A 24 -35.72 -43.79 15.69
N ASP A 25 -35.09 -43.39 16.79
CA ASP A 25 -34.24 -42.22 16.87
C ASP A 25 -33.37 -42.25 15.61
N ARG A 26 -33.91 -41.74 14.51
CA ARG A 26 -33.08 -41.28 13.41
C ARG A 26 -32.28 -40.17 14.06
N PRO A 27 -30.94 -40.27 14.13
CA PRO A 27 -30.15 -39.14 14.57
C PRO A 27 -30.59 -37.98 13.69
N ILE A 28 -31.13 -36.95 14.32
CA ILE A 28 -31.51 -35.70 13.66
C ILE A 28 -30.36 -35.37 12.74
N ASP A 29 -30.59 -35.33 11.43
CA ASP A 29 -29.59 -34.98 10.44
C ASP A 29 -29.23 -33.50 10.65
N ILE A 30 -28.38 -33.23 11.63
CA ILE A 30 -27.81 -31.90 11.98
C ILE A 30 -27.09 -31.30 10.75
N LEU A 31 -26.89 -32.12 9.73
CA LEU A 31 -26.19 -31.83 8.48
C LEU A 31 -27.03 -31.12 7.42
N GLU A 32 -28.36 -31.15 7.50
CA GLU A 32 -29.25 -30.44 6.55
C GLU A 32 -29.87 -29.15 7.11
N GLN A 33 -29.51 -28.77 8.34
CA GLN A 33 -29.98 -27.52 8.91
C GLN A 33 -29.58 -26.34 8.03
N ARG A 34 -30.57 -25.50 7.71
CA ARG A 34 -30.33 -24.24 7.00
C ARG A 34 -29.39 -23.39 7.84
N ILE A 35 -28.46 -22.72 7.16
CA ILE A 35 -27.55 -21.74 7.75
C ILE A 35 -28.39 -20.77 8.60
N GLY A 36 -28.13 -20.73 9.91
CA GLY A 36 -28.83 -19.84 10.82
C GLY A 36 -28.57 -18.38 10.48
N LYS A 37 -29.51 -17.49 10.83
CA LYS A 37 -29.40 -16.03 10.58
C LYS A 37 -28.04 -15.46 10.98
N LEU A 38 -27.47 -15.94 12.08
CA LEU A 38 -26.15 -15.54 12.56
C LEU A 38 -25.03 -15.79 11.54
N ALA A 39 -25.00 -16.97 10.93
CA ALA A 39 -23.96 -17.32 9.95
C ALA A 39 -24.11 -16.51 8.65
N GLN A 40 -25.34 -16.13 8.28
CA GLN A 40 -25.56 -15.19 7.18
C GLN A 40 -24.99 -13.80 7.51
N THR A 41 -25.23 -13.27 8.71
CA THR A 41 -24.67 -11.99 9.17
C THR A 41 -23.14 -12.02 9.18
N ILE A 42 -22.53 -13.08 9.71
CA ILE A 42 -21.07 -13.25 9.73
C ILE A 42 -20.51 -13.26 8.30
N ARG A 43 -21.18 -13.94 7.36
CA ARG A 43 -20.75 -14.01 5.95
C ARG A 43 -20.78 -12.63 5.29
N VAL A 44 -21.85 -11.86 5.51
CA VAL A 44 -21.96 -10.48 5.00
C VAL A 44 -20.84 -9.61 5.56
N ALA A 45 -20.64 -9.67 6.88
CA ALA A 45 -19.60 -8.89 7.56
C ALA A 45 -18.20 -9.25 7.04
N ALA A 46 -17.88 -10.55 6.92
CA ALA A 46 -16.61 -11.01 6.37
C ALA A 46 -16.42 -10.55 4.91
N GLY A 47 -17.46 -10.67 4.07
CA GLY A 47 -17.41 -10.21 2.68
C GLY A 47 -17.12 -8.72 2.56
N LEU A 48 -17.78 -7.89 3.38
CA LEU A 48 -17.54 -6.45 3.43
C LEU A 48 -16.11 -6.11 3.91
N VAL A 49 -15.60 -6.82 4.91
CA VAL A 49 -14.22 -6.61 5.40
C VAL A 49 -13.20 -6.95 4.31
N LEU A 50 -13.32 -8.10 3.64
CA LEU A 50 -12.39 -8.48 2.57
C LEU A 50 -12.43 -7.47 1.40
N LEU A 51 -13.63 -7.03 1.03
CA LEU A 51 -13.81 -6.01 -0.01
C LEU A 51 -13.18 -4.67 0.40
N GLY A 52 -13.37 -4.26 1.66
CA GLY A 52 -12.78 -3.05 2.22
C GLY A 52 -11.26 -3.09 2.21
N ILE A 53 -10.65 -4.23 2.58
CA ILE A 53 -9.20 -4.43 2.50
C ILE A 53 -8.72 -4.31 1.05
N ALA A 54 -9.40 -4.95 0.09
CA ALA A 54 -9.03 -4.85 -1.32
C ALA A 54 -9.10 -3.41 -1.86
N VAL A 55 -10.14 -2.65 -1.51
CA VAL A 55 -10.27 -1.23 -1.88
C VAL A 55 -9.15 -0.40 -1.23
N LEU A 56 -8.86 -0.63 0.05
CA LEU A 56 -7.82 0.09 0.77
C LEU A 56 -6.42 -0.18 0.18
N MET A 57 -6.14 -1.43 -0.21
CA MET A 57 -4.93 -1.79 -0.95
C MET A 57 -4.86 -1.05 -2.28
N TYR A 58 -5.95 -1.04 -3.06
CA TYR A 58 -6.05 -0.35 -4.35
C TYR A 58 -5.78 1.16 -4.23
N VAL A 59 -6.42 1.83 -3.28
CA VAL A 59 -6.29 3.28 -3.06
C VAL A 59 -4.88 3.65 -2.61
N ASN A 60 -4.21 2.80 -1.81
CA ASN A 60 -2.84 3.05 -1.36
C ASN A 60 -1.81 2.94 -2.51
N GLY A 61 -2.22 2.54 -3.73
CA GLY A 61 -1.36 2.45 -4.90
C GLY A 61 -0.27 1.37 -4.82
N SER A 62 -0.21 0.61 -3.73
CA SER A 62 0.73 -0.52 -3.53
C SER A 62 0.54 -1.60 -4.60
N VAL A 63 -0.69 -1.74 -5.09
CA VAL A 63 -1.12 -2.70 -6.10
C VAL A 63 -0.37 -2.55 -7.43
N PHE A 64 0.07 -1.34 -7.77
CA PHE A 64 0.74 -1.07 -9.04
C PHE A 64 2.26 -1.23 -8.98
N LYS A 65 2.84 -1.41 -7.78
CA LYS A 65 4.31 -1.49 -7.61
C LYS A 65 4.88 -2.86 -7.95
N ALA A 66 4.08 -3.93 -7.85
CA ALA A 66 4.50 -5.29 -8.16
C ALA A 66 3.31 -6.18 -8.53
N PHE A 67 3.58 -7.29 -9.25
CA PHE A 67 2.56 -8.26 -9.66
C PHE A 67 1.83 -8.92 -8.47
N TYR A 68 2.54 -9.19 -7.37
CA TYR A 68 2.00 -9.92 -6.23
C TYR A 68 0.91 -9.14 -5.45
N PRO A 69 1.11 -7.86 -5.06
CA PRO A 69 0.05 -7.02 -4.50
C PRO A 69 -1.22 -6.94 -5.36
N TYR A 70 -1.06 -6.93 -6.68
CA TYR A 70 -2.17 -6.99 -7.63
C TYR A 70 -2.95 -8.30 -7.55
N ALA A 71 -2.28 -9.44 -7.63
CA ALA A 71 -2.92 -10.75 -7.54
C ALA A 71 -3.69 -10.94 -6.21
N ILE A 72 -3.15 -10.42 -5.11
CA ILE A 72 -3.76 -10.49 -3.78
C ILE A 72 -4.99 -9.58 -3.68
N THR A 73 -4.90 -8.37 -4.20
CA THR A 73 -6.02 -7.43 -4.22
C THR A 73 -7.19 -8.02 -5.02
N LEU A 74 -6.90 -8.64 -6.17
CA LEU A 74 -7.89 -9.38 -6.94
C LEU A 74 -8.45 -10.57 -6.17
N PHE A 75 -7.61 -11.33 -5.46
CA PHE A 75 -8.06 -12.48 -4.67
C PHE A 75 -9.00 -12.06 -3.52
N PHE A 76 -8.64 -11.03 -2.76
CA PHE A 76 -9.50 -10.49 -1.69
C PHE A 76 -10.79 -9.87 -2.24
N GLY A 77 -10.69 -9.11 -3.32
CA GLY A 77 -11.86 -8.54 -3.99
C GLY A 77 -12.82 -9.61 -4.52
N ALA A 78 -12.30 -10.61 -5.22
CA ALA A 78 -13.08 -11.73 -5.74
C ALA A 78 -13.68 -12.58 -4.61
N SER A 79 -12.93 -12.84 -3.53
CA SER A 79 -13.43 -13.59 -2.37
C SER A 79 -14.50 -12.83 -1.61
N GLY A 80 -14.32 -11.52 -1.39
CA GLY A 80 -15.32 -10.67 -0.76
C GLY A 80 -16.61 -10.60 -1.58
N LEU A 81 -16.49 -10.38 -2.89
CA LEU A 81 -17.63 -10.38 -3.81
C LEU A 81 -18.32 -11.75 -3.87
N TRP A 82 -17.55 -12.84 -3.91
CA TRP A 82 -18.08 -14.20 -3.86
C TRP A 82 -18.91 -14.44 -2.60
N LEU A 83 -18.40 -14.05 -1.42
CA LEU A 83 -19.12 -14.18 -0.16
C LEU A 83 -20.44 -13.39 -0.16
N LEU A 84 -20.46 -12.22 -0.79
CA LEU A 84 -21.66 -11.37 -0.89
C LEU A 84 -22.69 -11.94 -1.88
N VAL A 85 -22.25 -12.43 -3.04
CA VAL A 85 -23.14 -13.01 -4.07
C VAL A 85 -23.78 -14.31 -3.58
N THR A 86 -23.03 -15.12 -2.82
CA THR A 86 -23.50 -16.43 -2.30
C THR A 86 -24.42 -16.31 -1.08
N ILE A 87 -24.86 -15.10 -0.72
CA ILE A 87 -25.87 -14.85 0.33
C ILE A 87 -27.26 -15.34 -0.08
N LEU A 88 -27.56 -15.40 -1.40
CA LEU A 88 -28.83 -15.92 -1.89
C LEU A 88 -28.82 -17.46 -1.93
N PRO A 89 -29.86 -18.13 -1.43
CA PRO A 89 -29.70 -19.30 -0.57
C PRO A 89 -29.55 -20.63 -1.32
N ARG A 90 -28.64 -21.50 -0.84
CA ARG A 90 -28.69 -22.99 -0.79
C ARG A 90 -27.33 -23.66 -0.51
N VAL A 91 -26.35 -22.96 0.06
CA VAL A 91 -25.06 -23.59 0.40
C VAL A 91 -25.25 -24.53 1.61
N LYS A 92 -24.94 -25.81 1.44
CA LYS A 92 -24.97 -26.80 2.52
C LYS A 92 -23.95 -26.41 3.61
N ILE A 93 -24.24 -26.65 4.89
CA ILE A 93 -23.31 -26.34 6.00
C ILE A 93 -21.92 -26.95 5.76
N ARG A 94 -21.85 -28.17 5.23
CA ARG A 94 -20.57 -28.82 4.89
C ARG A 94 -19.77 -28.04 3.84
N GLN A 95 -20.43 -27.57 2.79
CA GLN A 95 -19.80 -26.77 1.76
C GLN A 95 -19.34 -25.42 2.33
N PHE A 96 -20.15 -24.80 3.19
CA PHE A 96 -19.78 -23.56 3.88
C PHE A 96 -18.55 -23.75 4.77
N ALA A 97 -18.53 -24.80 5.60
CA ALA A 97 -17.39 -25.09 6.48
C ALA A 97 -16.12 -25.36 5.65
N PHE A 98 -16.24 -26.08 4.54
CA PHE A 98 -15.13 -26.34 3.63
C PHE A 98 -14.63 -25.06 2.94
N GLU A 99 -15.52 -24.20 2.44
CA GLU A 99 -15.19 -22.91 1.83
C GLU A 99 -14.43 -22.01 2.82
N MET A 100 -14.90 -21.91 4.07
CA MET A 100 -14.25 -21.09 5.10
C MET A 100 -12.90 -21.70 5.52
N PHE A 101 -12.83 -23.03 5.67
CA PHE A 101 -11.58 -23.73 5.97
C PHE A 101 -10.53 -23.50 4.87
N LEU A 102 -10.94 -23.59 3.60
CA LEU A 102 -10.06 -23.36 2.46
C LEU A 102 -9.58 -21.90 2.41
N LEU A 103 -10.46 -20.93 2.64
CA LEU A 103 -10.09 -19.51 2.73
C LEU A 103 -9.07 -19.25 3.83
N VAL A 104 -9.29 -19.79 5.02
CA VAL A 104 -8.38 -19.65 6.16
C VAL A 104 -7.04 -20.32 5.85
N THR A 105 -7.05 -21.52 5.28
CA THR A 105 -5.84 -22.27 4.92
C THR A 105 -5.01 -21.53 3.87
N VAL A 106 -5.65 -21.04 2.81
CA VAL A 106 -4.97 -20.25 1.76
C VAL A 106 -4.41 -18.95 2.35
N SER A 107 -5.16 -18.27 3.21
CA SER A 107 -4.68 -17.06 3.88
C SER A 107 -3.47 -17.33 4.79
N LEU A 108 -3.48 -18.45 5.53
CA LEU A 108 -2.36 -18.90 6.34
C LEU A 108 -1.14 -19.28 5.50
N LEU A 109 -1.33 -20.00 4.40
CA LEU A 109 -0.25 -20.34 3.47
C LEU A 109 0.35 -19.06 2.88
N LEU A 110 -0.48 -18.13 2.40
CA LEU A 110 -0.01 -16.84 1.91
C LEU A 110 0.79 -16.08 2.98
N ARG A 111 0.31 -16.06 4.22
CA ARG A 111 1.04 -15.42 5.34
C ARG A 111 2.36 -16.12 5.66
N THR A 112 2.42 -17.44 5.57
CA THR A 112 3.60 -18.22 5.93
C THR A 112 4.67 -18.15 4.86
N PHE A 113 4.29 -18.28 3.59
CA PHE A 113 5.23 -18.24 2.45
C PHE A 113 5.63 -16.82 2.07
N TYR A 114 4.81 -15.83 2.40
CA TYR A 114 5.02 -14.44 2.00
C TYR A 114 4.66 -13.47 3.14
N PRO A 115 5.40 -13.53 4.27
CA PRO A 115 5.12 -12.71 5.45
C PRO A 115 5.25 -11.21 5.18
N GLU A 116 6.13 -10.82 4.24
CA GLU A 116 6.37 -9.43 3.83
C GLU A 116 5.12 -8.73 3.27
N MET A 117 4.10 -9.49 2.88
CA MET A 117 2.85 -8.94 2.32
C MET A 117 1.83 -8.55 3.40
N PHE A 118 2.05 -8.96 4.66
CA PHE A 118 1.16 -8.71 5.79
C PHE A 118 1.78 -7.79 6.85
N THR A 119 3.08 -7.54 6.76
CA THR A 119 3.75 -6.47 7.50
C THR A 119 3.47 -5.16 6.79
N LEU A 120 2.73 -4.27 7.45
CA LEU A 120 2.52 -2.89 7.03
C LEU A 120 3.78 -2.04 7.32
N ASP A 121 4.96 -2.60 7.06
CA ASP A 121 6.20 -1.84 7.09
C ASP A 121 6.25 -1.05 5.79
N SER A 122 6.16 0.27 5.91
CA SER A 122 6.17 1.24 4.82
C SER A 122 7.44 1.25 3.95
N ASP A 123 8.39 0.33 4.18
CA ASP A 123 9.72 0.33 3.56
C ASP A 123 10.16 -1.02 2.94
N SER A 124 9.32 -2.05 2.89
CA SER A 124 9.73 -3.34 2.31
C SER A 124 9.62 -3.35 0.77
N GLY A 125 10.59 -2.69 0.11
CA GLY A 125 11.12 -3.22 -1.15
C GLY A 125 11.67 -4.64 -0.93
N PRO A 126 11.76 -5.49 -1.97
CA PRO A 126 12.18 -6.87 -1.80
C PRO A 126 13.57 -6.92 -1.16
N LYS A 127 13.64 -7.36 0.10
CA LYS A 127 14.89 -7.68 0.79
C LYS A 127 15.40 -9.01 0.23
N ALA A 128 15.96 -8.95 -0.98
CA ALA A 128 16.97 -9.92 -1.37
C ALA A 128 18.14 -9.77 -0.39
N ASN A 129 18.58 -10.89 0.18
CA ASN A 129 19.74 -11.04 1.06
C ASN A 129 20.83 -9.99 0.77
N PRO A 130 21.20 -9.11 1.73
CA PRO A 130 22.21 -8.13 1.47
C PRO A 130 23.56 -8.85 1.44
N THR A 131 24.09 -9.00 0.23
CA THR A 131 25.53 -9.08 0.03
C THR A 131 26.06 -7.69 0.40
N VAL A 132 26.28 -7.50 1.70
CA VAL A 132 26.87 -6.29 2.28
C VAL A 132 28.31 -6.20 1.79
N SER A 133 28.56 -5.56 0.64
CA SER A 133 29.89 -4.99 0.36
C SER A 133 29.91 -3.93 -0.73
N ASP A 134 29.07 -4.02 -1.79
CA ASP A 134 29.21 -3.08 -2.92
C ASP A 134 28.03 -2.12 -3.11
N GLU A 135 26.80 -2.52 -2.79
CA GLU A 135 25.61 -1.69 -3.09
C GLU A 135 25.42 -0.53 -2.11
N ALA A 136 25.79 -0.70 -0.83
CA ALA A 136 25.77 0.37 0.17
C ALA A 136 26.87 1.43 -0.07
N VAL A 137 28.00 1.03 -0.65
CA VAL A 137 29.08 1.96 -1.02
C VAL A 137 28.66 2.81 -2.22
N VAL A 138 28.00 2.19 -3.21
CA VAL A 138 27.46 2.87 -4.39
C VAL A 138 26.26 3.78 -4.05
N SER A 139 25.50 3.48 -2.99
CA SER A 139 24.38 4.30 -2.54
C SER A 139 24.86 5.59 -1.85
N ASN A 140 25.87 5.50 -0.99
CA ASN A 140 26.51 6.67 -0.38
C ASN A 140 27.11 7.63 -1.41
N GLU A 141 27.79 7.13 -2.45
CA GLU A 141 28.36 8.00 -3.49
C GLU A 141 27.28 8.78 -4.27
N LYS A 142 26.12 8.15 -4.54
CA LYS A 142 25.01 8.80 -5.24
C LYS A 142 24.35 9.86 -4.37
N TYR A 143 24.19 9.58 -3.08
CA TYR A 143 23.69 10.52 -2.10
C TYR A 143 24.64 11.72 -1.93
N ASP A 144 25.94 11.48 -1.85
CA ASP A 144 26.96 12.55 -1.79
C ASP A 144 26.94 13.45 -3.02
N ARG A 145 26.76 12.89 -4.22
CA ARG A 145 26.60 13.68 -5.45
C ARG A 145 25.34 14.54 -5.42
N PHE A 146 24.24 14.05 -4.84
CA PHE A 146 23.02 14.81 -4.65
C PHE A 146 23.22 15.98 -3.67
N VAL A 147 23.82 15.72 -2.51
CA VAL A 147 24.14 16.76 -1.51
C VAL A 147 25.10 17.81 -2.08
N THR A 148 26.11 17.38 -2.85
CA THR A 148 27.07 18.30 -3.51
C THR A 148 26.37 19.18 -4.54
N SER A 149 25.46 18.61 -5.33
CA SER A 149 24.67 19.36 -6.32
C SER A 149 23.76 20.38 -5.65
N LEU A 150 23.14 20.02 -4.51
CA LEU A 150 22.33 20.92 -3.70
C LEU A 150 23.15 22.06 -3.10
N ALA A 151 24.31 21.77 -2.52
CA ALA A 151 25.20 22.79 -1.96
C ALA A 151 25.69 23.77 -3.04
N THR A 152 25.98 23.27 -4.24
CA THR A 152 26.34 24.11 -5.39
C THR A 152 25.18 25.03 -5.77
N PHE A 153 23.96 24.50 -5.85
CA PHE A 153 22.77 25.30 -6.13
C PHE A 153 22.51 26.36 -5.05
N GLU A 154 22.60 25.99 -3.77
CA GLU A 154 22.47 26.91 -2.63
C GLU A 154 23.49 28.05 -2.71
N SER A 155 24.76 27.72 -2.94
CA SER A 155 25.86 28.69 -3.05
C SER A 155 25.62 29.68 -4.19
N SER A 156 25.18 29.20 -5.35
CA SER A 156 24.88 30.08 -6.50
C SER A 156 23.69 31.00 -6.24
N VAL A 157 22.68 30.55 -5.48
CA VAL A 157 21.57 31.41 -5.04
C VAL A 157 22.05 32.45 -4.02
N GLN A 158 22.92 32.08 -3.08
CA GLN A 158 23.51 33.01 -2.12
C GLN A 158 24.34 34.09 -2.78
N GLU A 159 25.19 33.71 -3.73
CA GLU A 159 26.03 34.64 -4.51
C GLU A 159 25.16 35.66 -5.25
N LEU A 160 24.07 35.20 -5.83
CA LEU A 160 23.08 36.05 -6.51
C LEU A 160 22.37 37.03 -5.57
N LEU A 161 22.09 36.63 -4.32
CA LEU A 161 21.47 37.49 -3.31
C LEU A 161 22.45 38.49 -2.65
N ALA A 162 23.73 38.12 -2.59
CA ALA A 162 24.81 38.89 -2.00
C ALA A 162 25.43 39.90 -2.98
N ALA A 163 25.19 39.73 -4.29
CA ALA A 163 25.65 40.65 -5.32
C ALA A 163 25.07 42.07 -5.08
N GLU A 164 25.92 42.98 -4.64
CA GLU A 164 25.59 44.40 -4.40
C GLU A 164 25.47 45.21 -5.71
N LYS A 165 26.05 44.66 -6.78
CA LYS A 165 25.95 45.11 -8.18
C LYS A 165 25.14 44.10 -8.97
N PRO A 166 24.52 44.48 -10.11
CA PRO A 166 23.82 43.51 -10.95
C PRO A 166 24.76 42.36 -11.26
N PRO A 167 24.43 41.12 -10.85
CA PRO A 167 25.25 39.97 -11.20
C PRO A 167 25.38 39.93 -12.71
N ALA A 168 26.56 39.51 -13.20
CA ALA A 168 26.80 39.36 -14.63
C ALA A 168 25.62 38.58 -15.24
N THR A 169 25.10 39.06 -16.37
CA THR A 169 23.88 38.54 -17.01
C THR A 169 23.98 37.02 -17.23
N ASP A 170 25.20 36.52 -17.45
CA ASP A 170 25.51 35.11 -17.62
C ASP A 170 25.34 34.28 -16.33
N ALA A 171 25.65 34.83 -15.15
CA ALA A 171 25.47 34.13 -13.87
C ALA A 171 23.99 33.96 -13.52
N VAL A 172 23.22 35.03 -13.74
CA VAL A 172 21.75 35.03 -13.67
C VAL A 172 21.17 34.03 -14.66
N HIS A 173 21.63 34.08 -15.91
CA HIS A 173 21.16 33.21 -16.96
C HIS A 173 21.52 31.74 -16.70
N ASN A 174 22.69 31.43 -16.17
CA ASN A 174 23.09 30.05 -15.81
C ASN A 174 22.28 29.49 -14.63
N LEU A 175 21.92 30.34 -13.66
CA LEU A 175 21.05 29.94 -12.56
C LEU A 175 19.59 29.72 -13.02
N LEU A 176 19.08 30.60 -13.89
CA LEU A 176 17.70 30.58 -14.40
C LEU A 176 17.46 29.60 -15.56
N SER A 177 18.47 29.38 -16.42
CA SER A 177 18.46 28.33 -17.46
C SER A 177 18.35 26.94 -16.84
N GLY A 178 18.71 26.85 -15.55
CA GLY A 178 18.43 25.75 -14.67
C GLY A 178 19.52 24.70 -14.69
N ASP A 179 20.74 24.98 -15.14
CA ASP A 179 21.80 23.96 -15.20
C ASP A 179 22.16 23.44 -13.80
N HIS A 180 22.29 24.33 -12.82
CA HIS A 180 22.52 23.94 -11.41
C HIS A 180 21.32 23.18 -10.83
N TYR A 181 20.10 23.60 -11.13
CA TYR A 181 18.89 22.90 -10.66
C TYR A 181 18.68 21.56 -11.39
N ARG A 182 19.02 21.46 -12.67
CA ARG A 182 18.99 20.21 -13.46
C ARG A 182 20.00 19.22 -12.93
N ALA A 183 21.16 19.66 -12.45
CA ALA A 183 22.12 18.79 -11.77
C ALA A 183 21.50 18.19 -10.49
N VAL A 184 20.81 19.00 -9.68
CA VAL A 184 20.05 18.52 -8.50
C VAL A 184 18.97 17.51 -8.90
N VAL A 185 18.15 17.81 -9.92
CA VAL A 185 17.10 16.91 -10.41
C VAL A 185 17.68 15.59 -10.93
N THR A 186 18.80 15.65 -11.65
CA THR A 186 19.47 14.47 -12.21
C THR A 186 20.05 13.60 -11.10
N ALA A 187 20.73 14.21 -10.13
CA ALA A 187 21.27 13.49 -8.97
C ALA A 187 20.15 12.85 -8.15
N TYR A 188 19.06 13.58 -7.89
CA TYR A 188 17.88 13.06 -7.18
C TYR A 188 17.22 11.88 -7.91
N LYS A 189 17.05 11.96 -9.23
CA LYS A 189 16.48 10.87 -10.04
C LYS A 189 17.36 9.61 -10.05
N ASN A 190 18.67 9.78 -9.84
CA ASN A 190 19.62 8.69 -9.78
C ASN A 190 19.70 8.04 -8.40
N LEU A 191 19.07 8.62 -7.37
CA LEU A 191 18.99 8.02 -6.04
C LEU A 191 18.13 6.74 -6.08
N PRO A 192 18.52 5.67 -5.34
CA PRO A 192 17.66 4.55 -5.00
C PRO A 192 16.34 5.01 -4.36
N THR A 193 15.26 4.23 -4.48
CA THR A 193 13.92 4.61 -4.02
C THR A 193 13.87 5.02 -2.54
N MET A 194 14.53 4.26 -1.65
CA MET A 194 14.58 4.60 -0.21
C MET A 194 15.31 5.92 0.05
N GLU A 195 16.47 6.14 -0.57
CA GLU A 195 17.24 7.38 -0.39
C GLU A 195 16.52 8.58 -1.01
N ARG A 196 15.77 8.35 -2.08
CA ARG A 196 14.94 9.35 -2.74
C ARG A 196 13.80 9.81 -1.84
N GLU A 197 13.19 8.89 -1.09
CA GLU A 197 12.14 9.22 -0.12
C GLU A 197 12.68 10.07 1.04
N LYS A 198 13.86 9.71 1.57
CA LYS A 198 14.57 10.52 2.57
C LYS A 198 14.97 11.91 2.03
N ALA A 199 15.47 11.96 0.79
CA ALA A 199 15.90 13.18 0.13
C ALA A 199 14.73 14.03 -0.41
N PHE A 200 13.48 13.54 -0.36
CA PHE A 200 12.33 14.20 -0.99
C PHE A 200 12.06 15.58 -0.40
N THR A 201 12.16 15.71 0.93
CA THR A 201 11.91 16.98 1.63
C THR A 201 12.92 18.05 1.20
N THR A 202 14.21 17.71 1.14
CA THR A 202 15.29 18.59 0.69
C THR A 202 15.15 18.92 -0.80
N TYR A 203 14.81 17.94 -1.63
CA TYR A 203 14.53 18.14 -3.05
C TYR A 203 13.33 19.07 -3.29
N ALA A 204 12.23 18.88 -2.53
CA ALA A 204 11.04 19.73 -2.61
C ALA A 204 11.36 21.18 -2.23
N ALA A 205 12.17 21.39 -1.19
CA ALA A 205 12.64 22.72 -0.81
C ALA A 205 13.47 23.38 -1.93
N ALA A 206 14.37 22.63 -2.59
CA ALA A 206 15.16 23.14 -3.71
C ALA A 206 14.31 23.47 -4.94
N ARG A 207 13.30 22.62 -5.25
CA ARG A 207 12.32 22.89 -6.32
C ARG A 207 11.54 24.18 -6.04
N ASP A 208 11.00 24.29 -4.84
CA ASP A 208 10.21 25.44 -4.42
C ASP A 208 11.02 26.74 -4.45
N LEU A 209 12.32 26.68 -4.13
CA LEU A 209 13.26 27.79 -4.27
C LEU A 209 13.47 28.15 -5.74
N HIS A 210 13.70 27.17 -6.61
CA HIS A 210 13.86 27.37 -8.05
C HIS A 210 12.62 28.00 -8.70
N GLU A 211 11.42 27.52 -8.38
CA GLU A 211 10.17 28.10 -8.87
C GLU A 211 9.96 29.55 -8.40
N THR A 212 10.38 29.85 -7.17
CA THR A 212 10.34 31.22 -6.64
C THR A 212 11.29 32.13 -7.42
N LEU A 213 12.51 31.66 -7.74
CA LEU A 213 13.47 32.39 -8.56
C LEU A 213 12.94 32.64 -9.98
N LEU A 214 12.34 31.63 -10.62
CA LEU A 214 11.73 31.76 -11.94
C LEU A 214 10.57 32.75 -11.93
N THR A 215 9.71 32.68 -10.91
CA THR A 215 8.56 33.59 -10.76
C THR A 215 9.03 35.02 -10.57
N ALA A 216 10.00 35.23 -9.68
CA ALA A 216 10.54 36.55 -9.41
C ALA A 216 11.24 37.16 -10.63
N ASN A 217 11.91 36.34 -11.45
CA ASN A 217 12.48 36.78 -12.72
C ASN A 217 11.39 37.18 -13.74
N ARG A 218 10.30 36.40 -13.86
CA ARG A 218 9.18 36.73 -14.75
C ARG A 218 8.50 38.04 -14.36
N THR A 219 8.32 38.29 -13.06
CA THR A 219 7.70 39.52 -12.56
C THR A 219 8.57 40.75 -12.72
N SER A 220 9.89 40.59 -12.86
CA SER A 220 10.84 41.70 -13.05
C SER A 220 10.77 42.33 -14.45
N GLY A 221 10.20 41.63 -15.45
CA GLY A 221 9.86 42.18 -16.78
C GLY A 221 11.03 42.53 -17.71
N ASP A 222 12.23 42.73 -17.17
CA ASP A 222 13.45 43.02 -17.90
C ASP A 222 14.44 41.90 -17.58
N GLY A 223 14.57 40.89 -18.46
CA GLY A 223 15.32 39.63 -18.28
C GLY A 223 16.83 39.76 -18.00
N THR A 224 17.27 40.95 -17.61
CA THR A 224 18.63 41.37 -17.28
C THR A 224 18.76 41.91 -15.86
N LYS A 225 17.66 42.08 -15.09
CA LYS A 225 17.69 42.71 -13.76
C LYS A 225 17.09 41.85 -12.65
N ILE A 226 17.86 40.87 -12.19
CA ILE A 226 17.69 40.35 -10.82
C ILE A 226 18.06 41.42 -9.75
N ASN A 227 18.52 42.60 -10.17
CA ASN A 227 18.75 43.75 -9.30
C ASN A 227 17.50 44.36 -8.66
N VAL A 228 16.31 43.92 -9.07
CA VAL A 228 15.04 44.31 -8.45
C VAL A 228 14.24 43.06 -8.15
N LEU A 229 14.83 42.11 -7.43
CA LEU A 229 13.99 41.34 -6.52
C LEU A 229 13.41 42.37 -5.56
N GLU A 230 12.12 42.68 -5.70
CA GLU A 230 11.40 43.45 -4.69
C GLU A 230 11.79 42.92 -3.31
N VAL A 231 11.89 43.80 -2.31
CA VAL A 231 12.28 43.42 -0.94
C VAL A 231 11.49 42.18 -0.46
N SER A 232 10.23 42.06 -0.89
CA SER A 232 9.35 40.90 -0.70
C SER A 232 9.90 39.59 -1.32
N ALA A 233 10.33 39.62 -2.58
CA ALA A 233 10.91 38.48 -3.29
C ALA A 233 12.28 38.09 -2.70
N LYS A 234 13.12 39.08 -2.35
CA LYS A 234 14.41 38.82 -1.69
C LYS A 234 14.22 38.11 -0.34
N GLN A 235 13.27 38.59 0.48
CA GLN A 235 12.93 37.97 1.76
C GLN A 235 12.35 36.55 1.57
N ALA A 236 11.47 36.35 0.58
CA ALA A 236 10.90 35.04 0.29
C ALA A 236 11.96 34.01 -0.13
N ILE A 237 12.92 34.42 -0.97
CA ILE A 237 14.05 33.58 -1.38
C ILE A 237 14.96 33.28 -0.18
N GLN A 238 15.26 34.27 0.67
CA GLN A 238 16.05 34.05 1.89
C GLN A 238 15.38 33.08 2.87
N ASN A 239 14.07 33.18 3.07
CA ASN A 239 13.32 32.25 3.93
C ASN A 239 13.36 30.80 3.37
N LYS A 240 13.19 30.64 2.05
CA LYS A 240 13.26 29.33 1.39
C LYS A 240 14.67 28.74 1.39
N LEU A 241 15.69 29.60 1.25
CA LEU A 241 17.09 29.21 1.36
C LEU A 241 17.44 28.74 2.77
N ALA A 242 16.97 29.44 3.81
CA ALA A 242 17.15 29.03 5.20
C ALA A 242 16.47 27.68 5.48
N ASN A 243 15.27 27.46 4.93
CA ASN A 243 14.57 26.17 5.02
C ASN A 243 15.35 25.05 4.31
N LEU A 244 15.85 25.30 3.10
CA LEU A 244 16.68 24.34 2.37
C LEU A 244 17.91 23.94 3.19
N LYS A 245 18.62 24.93 3.74
CA LYS A 245 19.81 24.70 4.57
C LYS A 245 19.49 23.88 5.83
N ALA A 246 18.39 24.17 6.52
CA ALA A 246 17.94 23.39 7.67
C ALA A 246 17.70 21.92 7.28
N THR A 247 16.94 21.68 6.20
CA THR A 247 16.67 20.31 5.72
C THR A 247 17.93 19.58 5.25
N MET A 248 18.96 20.29 4.80
CA MET A 248 20.25 19.69 4.42
C MET A 248 21.08 19.28 5.64
N GLU A 249 21.09 20.09 6.70
CA GLU A 249 21.80 19.75 7.95
C GLU A 249 21.12 18.57 8.68
N ASP A 250 19.79 18.56 8.76
CA ASP A 250 19.04 17.44 9.35
C ASP A 250 19.35 16.12 8.60
N SER A 251 19.41 16.15 7.26
CA SER A 251 19.71 14.96 6.45
C SER A 251 21.16 14.48 6.60
N LYS A 252 22.10 15.40 6.88
CA LYS A 252 23.50 15.04 7.22
C LYS A 252 23.62 14.41 8.61
N GLU A 253 22.80 14.83 9.57
CA GLU A 253 22.81 14.24 10.92
C GLU A 253 22.21 12.83 10.90
N GLU A 254 21.11 12.62 10.18
CA GLU A 254 20.50 11.29 10.01
C GLU A 254 21.45 10.29 9.34
N THR A 255 22.19 10.73 8.31
CA THR A 255 23.17 9.86 7.63
C THR A 255 24.36 9.50 8.51
N LYS A 256 24.80 10.40 9.40
CA LYS A 256 25.86 10.10 10.40
C LYS A 256 25.42 9.09 11.45
N GLN A 257 24.17 9.15 11.90
CA GLN A 257 23.65 8.22 12.92
C GLN A 257 23.51 6.78 12.40
N VAL A 258 23.23 6.60 11.10
CA VAL A 258 23.13 5.27 10.48
C VAL A 258 24.50 4.61 10.26
N ALA A 259 25.57 5.41 10.23
CA ALA A 259 26.93 4.92 10.03
C ALA A 259 27.67 4.50 11.32
N GLN A 260 27.06 4.70 12.50
CA GLN A 260 27.58 4.32 13.82
C GLN A 260 26.93 3.03 14.32
#